data_AF-A0A5J9UDX7-F1
#
_entry.id   AF-A0A5J9UDX7-F1
#
_cell.length_a   1.000
_cell.length_b   1.000
_cell.length_c   1.000
_cell.angle_alpha   90.00
_cell.angle_beta   90.00
_cell.angle_gamma   90.00
#
_symmetry.space_group_name_H-M   'P 1'
#
loop_
_entity.id
_entity.type
_entity.pdbx_description
1 polymer ?
#
loop_
_entity_poly.entity_id
_entity_poly.type
_entity_poly.pdbx_seq_one_letter_code
_entity_poly.pdbx_strand_id
1 'polypeptide(L)'
;MTLLRHPERQAASVRQKHPSGGQSGPSRPPNSLRKFNAVPVVPTRQPHTPRNKHLPPQPQALARERPQASIPFKTSSHTKLHQRLLKLPSKITQAEREKREREAASRAAGMGSFKVTRISEGPVKPASATPDETLPLAWVDRYPTHRGLVESMHIFRSGADAAPGVIREALGKALVHFYPLAGRIAEGDEPGAPAIRCTADGVYFAEAEADCSLEDVRYLERPLMLPKEDLVPYPGDDRWGVEPHNTIMMMQPGPLPELPVLALDYIVLDFPTSYIDDLKKQYKAHSGKFCSGFDVLTAKLWQCRTRALKLEPEAEVKLCFFASVRHLLKLDRGYYGNSIFPVKMSAPSSKVLGSSIMEVVDMIRQAKDRMAVEFFQFAKEETDQDPFQMTFNYESIYVSDWSKLGFSEVDYGFGPPVFAGPLVNNDFIASVVFLKAPLPLDGTRMLASCVTKEHSEEFARGMMEDLS
;
A
#
# COMPACT_ATOMS: atom_id res chain seq x y z
N MET A 1 -3.97 1.58 13.84
CA MET A 1 -3.64 2.33 15.06
C MET A 1 -4.44 3.62 15.07
N THR A 2 -5.05 3.97 16.20
CA THR A 2 -5.94 5.14 16.32
C THR A 2 -5.46 6.00 17.47
N LEU A 3 -4.99 7.22 17.19
CA LEU A 3 -4.40 8.11 18.19
C LEU A 3 -5.48 8.95 18.90
N LEU A 4 -5.65 8.73 20.20
CA LEU A 4 -6.60 9.46 21.05
C LEU A 4 -5.94 10.61 21.80
N ARG A 5 -6.70 11.70 21.97
CA ARG A 5 -6.29 12.91 22.70
C ARG A 5 -6.71 12.80 24.17
N HIS A 6 -5.81 13.11 25.11
CA HIS A 6 -6.18 13.25 26.52
C HIS A 6 -6.91 14.59 26.76
N PRO A 7 -8.04 14.63 27.48
CA PRO A 7 -8.65 15.88 27.93
C PRO A 7 -7.83 16.47 29.11
N GLU A 8 -7.63 17.79 29.07
CA GLU A 8 -7.01 18.56 30.15
C GLU A 8 -7.80 18.41 31.46
N ARG A 9 -7.12 17.99 32.52
CA ARG A 9 -7.64 18.02 33.89
C ARG A 9 -7.73 19.46 34.37
N GLN A 10 -8.93 20.04 34.40
CA GLN A 10 -9.19 21.20 35.26
C GLN A 10 -9.30 20.72 36.72
N ALA A 11 -8.33 21.11 37.54
CA ALA A 11 -8.36 20.93 38.98
C ALA A 11 -9.45 21.81 39.59
N ALA A 12 -10.49 21.19 40.14
CA ALA A 12 -11.47 21.86 40.99
C ALA A 12 -10.85 22.10 42.38
N SER A 13 -10.45 23.34 42.66
CA SER A 13 -10.16 23.82 44.01
C SER A 13 -11.43 24.44 44.59
N VAL A 14 -11.94 23.81 45.64
CA VAL A 14 -13.04 24.29 46.48
C VAL A 14 -12.52 25.43 47.35
N ARG A 15 -13.05 26.65 47.18
CA ARG A 15 -13.03 27.67 48.25
C ARG A 15 -14.30 28.51 48.24
N GLN A 16 -14.83 28.65 49.45
CA GLN A 16 -16.13 29.20 49.84
C GLN A 16 -16.31 30.68 49.45
N LYS A 17 -17.54 31.06 49.09
CA LYS A 17 -18.00 32.45 49.03
C LYS A 17 -18.58 32.87 50.38
N HIS A 18 -18.14 34.02 50.88
CA HIS A 18 -18.95 34.96 51.68
C HIS A 18 -19.03 36.31 50.92
N PRO A 19 -20.13 37.07 50.99
CA PRO A 19 -20.32 38.29 50.20
C PRO A 19 -20.13 39.58 51.02
N SER A 20 -19.66 40.66 50.39
CA SER A 20 -20.21 42.04 50.50
C SER A 20 -19.21 43.14 50.08
N GLY A 21 -19.67 44.12 49.28
CA GLY A 21 -19.40 45.56 49.52
C GLY A 21 -18.55 46.38 48.53
N GLY A 22 -19.15 47.44 47.98
CA GLY A 22 -18.54 48.76 47.62
C GLY A 22 -17.88 48.91 46.24
N GLN A 23 -18.45 49.65 45.26
CA GLN A 23 -18.21 51.08 44.93
C GLN A 23 -16.73 51.39 44.55
N SER A 24 -16.33 52.10 43.48
CA SER A 24 -16.92 53.15 42.61
C SER A 24 -15.91 53.57 41.52
N GLY A 25 -16.38 54.00 40.34
CA GLY A 25 -15.82 55.16 39.59
C GLY A 25 -14.88 54.93 38.37
N PRO A 26 -14.82 55.88 37.39
CA PRO A 26 -14.90 55.54 35.95
C PRO A 26 -13.86 56.21 35.00
N SER A 27 -13.67 55.71 33.76
CA SER A 27 -13.38 56.52 32.54
C SER A 27 -13.18 55.73 31.22
N ARG A 28 -14.22 55.73 30.37
CA ARG A 28 -14.37 56.05 28.91
C ARG A 28 -13.29 55.70 27.82
N PRO A 29 -13.63 55.74 26.49
CA PRO A 29 -13.67 54.59 25.55
C PRO A 29 -12.72 54.81 24.31
N PRO A 30 -12.83 54.22 23.07
CA PRO A 30 -14.02 54.15 22.16
C PRO A 30 -14.15 52.92 21.18
N ASN A 31 -15.31 52.91 20.50
CA ASN A 31 -15.69 52.37 19.16
C ASN A 31 -15.78 50.84 18.93
N SER A 32 -16.97 50.25 18.76
CA SER A 32 -18.02 50.37 17.71
C SER A 32 -17.67 49.61 16.41
N LEU A 33 -18.30 48.45 16.15
CA LEU A 33 -19.35 48.16 15.13
C LEU A 33 -19.08 46.68 14.72
N ARG A 34 -19.96 45.76 14.34
CA ARG A 34 -21.41 45.66 14.10
C ARG A 34 -21.70 44.15 14.01
N LYS A 35 -22.84 43.70 14.55
CA LYS A 35 -23.50 42.47 14.10
C LYS A 35 -24.23 42.77 12.79
N PHE A 36 -24.23 41.82 11.85
CA PHE A 36 -25.29 41.68 10.86
C PHE A 36 -25.66 40.21 10.71
N ASN A 37 -26.95 39.94 10.88
CA ASN A 37 -27.64 38.77 10.36
C ASN A 37 -28.26 39.17 9.01
N ALA A 38 -28.19 38.31 8.00
CA ALA A 38 -29.22 38.18 6.96
C ALA A 38 -29.07 36.88 6.13
N VAL A 39 -30.09 36.02 6.27
CA VAL A 39 -30.89 35.28 5.25
C VAL A 39 -30.20 34.76 3.97
N PRO A 40 -30.33 33.47 3.63
CA PRO A 40 -30.17 33.01 2.25
C PRO A 40 -31.51 33.02 1.48
N VAL A 41 -31.44 33.62 0.30
CA VAL A 41 -32.44 33.69 -0.75
C VAL A 41 -32.60 32.33 -1.44
N VAL A 42 -33.85 31.93 -1.65
CA VAL A 42 -34.28 30.76 -2.44
C VAL A 42 -34.14 31.06 -3.94
N PRO A 43 -33.72 30.07 -4.75
CA PRO A 43 -34.25 29.93 -6.10
C PRO A 43 -35.02 28.61 -6.23
N THR A 44 -36.31 28.74 -6.48
CA THR A 44 -37.22 27.68 -6.92
C THR A 44 -36.87 27.23 -8.33
N ARG A 45 -36.49 25.97 -8.50
CA ARG A 45 -36.81 25.19 -9.71
C ARG A 45 -37.21 23.77 -9.30
N GLN A 46 -38.39 23.39 -9.77
CA GLN A 46 -39.08 22.13 -9.52
C GLN A 46 -38.23 20.91 -9.90
N PRO A 47 -38.22 19.82 -9.11
CA PRO A 47 -37.78 18.53 -9.58
C PRO A 47 -38.93 17.81 -10.28
N HIS A 48 -38.77 17.61 -11.59
CA HIS A 48 -39.48 16.57 -12.32
C HIS A 48 -39.20 15.21 -11.67
N THR A 49 -40.26 14.46 -11.40
CA THR A 49 -40.25 13.06 -10.97
C THR A 49 -39.59 12.18 -12.03
N PRO A 50 -38.58 11.35 -11.68
CA PRO A 50 -38.29 10.15 -12.43
C PRO A 50 -38.83 8.94 -11.67
N ARG A 51 -39.76 8.28 -12.36
CA ARG A 51 -40.21 6.89 -12.19
C ARG A 51 -39.25 5.99 -11.40
N ASN A 52 -39.85 5.30 -10.44
CA ASN A 52 -39.49 3.97 -9.95
C ASN A 52 -38.64 3.19 -10.98
N LYS A 53 -37.33 3.14 -10.75
CA LYS A 53 -36.46 2.10 -11.30
C LYS A 53 -36.02 1.27 -10.12
N HIS A 54 -36.46 0.01 -10.14
CA HIS A 54 -36.10 -1.04 -9.21
C HIS A 54 -34.65 -0.92 -8.74
N LEU A 55 -34.45 -0.95 -7.41
CA LEU A 55 -33.19 -1.38 -6.83
C LEU A 55 -32.78 -2.70 -7.49
N PRO A 56 -31.52 -2.87 -7.93
CA PRO A 56 -31.04 -4.19 -8.31
C PRO A 56 -31.13 -5.11 -7.09
N PRO A 57 -31.51 -6.38 -7.25
CA PRO A 57 -31.57 -7.31 -6.13
C PRO A 57 -30.18 -7.46 -5.51
N GLN A 58 -30.17 -7.64 -4.19
CA GLN A 58 -29.00 -7.99 -3.39
C GLN A 58 -28.27 -9.18 -4.02
N PRO A 59 -26.93 -9.22 -4.06
CA PRO A 59 -26.22 -10.41 -4.51
C PRO A 59 -26.44 -11.51 -3.48
N GLN A 60 -27.40 -12.39 -3.77
CA GLN A 60 -27.52 -13.67 -3.10
C GLN A 60 -26.21 -14.43 -3.29
N ALA A 61 -25.71 -15.02 -2.21
CA ALA A 61 -24.50 -15.82 -2.17
C ALA A 61 -24.56 -16.94 -3.23
N LEU A 62 -23.87 -16.72 -4.36
CA LEU A 62 -23.54 -17.73 -5.35
C LEU A 62 -22.08 -18.15 -5.10
N ALA A 63 -21.89 -18.90 -4.02
CA ALA A 63 -20.72 -19.77 -3.84
C ALA A 63 -21.06 -21.18 -4.34
N ARG A 64 -21.64 -21.29 -5.54
CA ARG A 64 -21.81 -22.58 -6.22
C ARG A 64 -21.25 -22.44 -7.61
N GLU A 65 -20.23 -23.25 -7.85
CA GLU A 65 -19.41 -23.36 -9.05
C GLU A 65 -18.44 -22.18 -9.27
N ARG A 66 -17.28 -22.25 -8.61
CA ARG A 66 -16.07 -21.64 -9.17
C ARG A 66 -15.89 -22.27 -10.56
N PRO A 67 -15.81 -21.51 -11.65
CA PRO A 67 -15.21 -22.06 -12.86
C PRO A 67 -13.77 -22.40 -12.47
N GLN A 68 -13.47 -23.69 -12.36
CA GLN A 68 -12.11 -24.14 -12.60
C GLN A 68 -11.80 -23.67 -14.02
N ALA A 69 -11.12 -22.54 -14.15
CA ALA A 69 -10.32 -22.28 -15.33
C ALA A 69 -9.19 -23.32 -15.29
N SER A 70 -9.54 -24.56 -15.65
CA SER A 70 -8.66 -25.72 -15.65
C SER A 70 -7.75 -25.60 -16.86
N ILE A 71 -6.75 -24.72 -16.76
CA ILE A 71 -5.49 -24.97 -17.43
C ILE A 71 -4.71 -25.84 -16.44
N PRO A 72 -4.52 -27.14 -16.72
CA PRO A 72 -3.85 -28.03 -15.80
C PRO A 72 -2.38 -27.66 -15.70
N PHE A 73 -1.99 -27.02 -14.61
CA PHE A 73 -0.59 -26.81 -14.23
C PHE A 73 -0.09 -28.05 -13.48
N LYS A 74 0.96 -28.70 -13.97
CA LYS A 74 1.71 -29.77 -13.34
C LYS A 74 2.61 -29.19 -12.25
N THR A 75 2.56 -29.84 -11.09
CA THR A 75 3.17 -29.42 -9.81
C THR A 75 4.70 -29.49 -9.74
N SER A 76 5.41 -29.89 -10.81
CA SER A 76 6.83 -30.30 -10.74
C SER A 76 7.85 -29.15 -10.77
N SER A 77 7.46 -27.94 -11.17
CA SER A 77 8.37 -26.78 -11.28
C SER A 77 8.67 -26.10 -9.94
N HIS A 78 7.74 -26.18 -8.98
CA HIS A 78 7.79 -25.45 -7.70
C HIS A 78 8.95 -25.87 -6.78
N THR A 79 9.33 -27.16 -6.77
CA THR A 79 10.39 -27.69 -5.90
C THR A 79 11.78 -27.19 -6.29
N LYS A 80 12.01 -26.91 -7.58
CA LYS A 80 13.30 -26.43 -8.10
C LYS A 80 13.57 -24.96 -7.79
N LEU A 81 12.51 -24.15 -7.65
CA LEU A 81 12.60 -22.71 -7.35
C LEU A 81 13.03 -22.45 -5.90
N HIS A 82 12.48 -23.21 -4.94
CA HIS A 82 12.84 -23.10 -3.53
C HIS A 82 14.34 -23.39 -3.29
N GLN A 83 14.90 -24.38 -3.99
CA GLN A 83 16.33 -24.71 -3.90
C GLN A 83 17.27 -23.70 -4.57
N ARG A 84 16.78 -22.87 -5.49
CA ARG A 84 17.58 -21.86 -6.21
C ARG A 84 17.69 -20.53 -5.45
N LEU A 85 16.66 -20.15 -4.69
CA LEU A 85 16.70 -18.94 -3.84
C LEU A 85 17.72 -19.05 -2.70
N LEU A 86 18.02 -20.27 -2.23
CA LEU A 86 18.97 -20.54 -1.14
C LEU A 86 20.46 -20.39 -1.54
N LYS A 87 20.79 -20.01 -2.78
CA LYS A 87 22.17 -20.02 -3.31
C LYS A 87 22.73 -18.65 -3.70
N LEU A 88 22.15 -17.56 -3.21
CA LEU A 88 22.68 -16.21 -3.45
C LEU A 88 23.84 -15.94 -2.48
N PRO A 89 25.04 -15.54 -2.95
CA PRO A 89 26.14 -15.18 -2.07
C PRO A 89 25.93 -13.79 -1.45
N SER A 90 26.01 -13.71 -0.12
CA SER A 90 25.97 -12.48 0.68
C SER A 90 27.38 -11.88 0.83
N LYS A 91 27.50 -10.55 0.65
CA LYS A 91 28.68 -9.79 1.09
C LYS A 91 28.24 -8.43 1.61
N ILE A 92 27.70 -8.40 2.83
CA ILE A 92 27.75 -7.23 3.71
C ILE A 92 28.44 -7.70 4.98
N THR A 93 29.43 -6.96 5.43
CA THR A 93 30.19 -7.34 6.61
C THR A 93 29.39 -7.03 7.88
N GLN A 94 29.49 -7.88 8.90
CA GLN A 94 28.83 -7.67 10.20
C GLN A 94 29.12 -6.28 10.80
N ALA A 95 30.31 -5.72 10.51
CA ALA A 95 30.70 -4.38 10.92
C ALA A 95 29.86 -3.25 10.29
N GLU A 96 29.43 -3.41 9.03
CA GLU A 96 28.55 -2.43 8.36
C GLU A 96 27.12 -2.48 8.92
N ARG A 97 26.68 -3.67 9.37
CA ARG A 97 25.40 -3.85 10.05
C ARG A 97 25.39 -3.14 11.40
N GLU A 98 26.41 -3.38 12.23
CA GLU A 98 26.54 -2.77 13.56
C GLU A 98 26.70 -1.25 13.49
N LYS A 99 27.44 -0.74 12.50
CA LYS A 99 27.56 0.71 12.27
C LYS A 99 26.20 1.34 11.94
N ARG A 100 25.38 0.66 11.15
CA ARG A 100 24.05 1.15 10.73
C ARG A 100 23.03 1.09 11.86
N GLU A 101 23.04 0.06 12.68
CA GLU A 101 22.22 0.00 13.90
C GLU A 101 22.57 1.16 14.84
N ARG A 102 23.86 1.50 14.98
CA ARG A 102 24.31 2.68 15.75
C ARG A 102 23.87 4.00 15.12
N GLU A 103 23.90 4.15 13.80
CA GLU A 103 23.46 5.37 13.10
C GLU A 103 21.92 5.55 13.09
N ALA A 104 21.16 4.45 13.04
CA ALA A 104 19.71 4.46 13.20
C ALA A 104 19.31 4.77 14.65
N ALA A 105 19.99 4.15 15.63
CA ALA A 105 19.81 4.44 17.05
C ALA A 105 20.21 5.87 17.42
N SER A 106 21.28 6.40 16.82
CA SER A 106 21.71 7.80 17.00
C SER A 106 20.71 8.80 16.42
N ARG A 107 20.11 8.49 15.26
CA ARG A 107 19.00 9.29 14.68
C ARG A 107 17.74 9.22 15.54
N ALA A 108 17.42 8.06 16.12
CA ALA A 108 16.31 7.90 17.06
C ALA A 108 16.56 8.66 18.38
N ALA A 109 17.81 8.73 18.85
CA ALA A 109 18.17 9.39 20.11
C ALA A 109 18.08 10.92 20.09
N GLY A 110 18.03 11.54 18.91
CA GLY A 110 17.87 13.00 18.74
C GLY A 110 16.42 13.48 18.62
N MET A 111 15.46 12.56 18.49
CA MET A 111 14.03 12.83 18.37
C MET A 111 13.35 12.50 19.70
N GLY A 112 12.47 13.36 20.20
CA GLY A 112 11.69 13.06 21.41
C GLY A 112 11.04 11.68 21.26
N SER A 113 11.26 10.80 22.23
CA SER A 113 10.75 9.43 22.17
C SER A 113 9.26 9.45 22.48
N PHE A 114 8.43 9.41 21.44
CA PHE A 114 7.01 9.17 21.59
C PHE A 114 6.78 7.71 21.94
N LYS A 115 5.88 7.45 22.88
CA LYS A 115 5.54 6.13 23.36
C LYS A 115 4.20 5.69 22.79
N VAL A 116 4.17 4.51 22.20
CA VAL A 116 2.93 3.80 21.85
C VAL A 116 2.55 2.85 22.99
N THR A 117 1.31 2.91 23.43
CA THR A 117 0.75 2.03 24.47
C THR A 117 -0.41 1.25 23.89
N ARG A 118 -0.31 -0.07 23.85
CA ARG A 118 -1.41 -0.96 23.46
C ARG A 118 -2.49 -0.95 24.54
N ILE A 119 -3.72 -0.62 24.13
CA ILE A 119 -4.91 -0.51 24.99
C ILE A 119 -5.63 -1.86 25.06
N SER A 120 -5.89 -2.48 23.91
CA SER A 120 -6.60 -3.75 23.81
C SER A 120 -6.16 -4.54 22.59
N GLU A 121 -6.37 -5.86 22.62
CA GLU A 121 -6.10 -6.75 21.49
C GLU A 121 -7.01 -7.98 21.52
N GLY A 122 -7.24 -8.60 20.37
CA GLY A 122 -7.96 -9.86 20.28
C GLY A 122 -8.54 -10.13 18.89
N PRO A 123 -9.17 -11.31 18.69
CA PRO A 123 -9.77 -11.65 17.43
C PRO A 123 -11.08 -10.91 17.19
N VAL A 124 -11.27 -10.43 15.97
CA VAL A 124 -12.59 -10.05 15.45
C VAL A 124 -13.11 -11.21 14.62
N LYS A 125 -14.16 -11.85 15.12
CA LYS A 125 -14.85 -12.96 14.45
C LYS A 125 -15.94 -12.44 13.51
N PRO A 126 -16.37 -13.24 12.51
CA PRO A 126 -17.55 -12.94 11.73
C PRO A 126 -18.77 -12.65 12.62
N ALA A 127 -19.58 -11.65 12.27
CA ALA A 127 -20.74 -11.21 13.06
C ALA A 127 -21.91 -12.22 13.04
N SER A 128 -21.88 -13.18 12.11
CA SER A 128 -22.85 -14.27 12.01
C SER A 128 -22.15 -15.55 11.57
N ALA A 129 -22.87 -16.68 11.62
CA ALA A 129 -22.37 -17.95 11.14
C ALA A 129 -21.91 -17.85 9.66
N THR A 130 -20.79 -18.50 9.36
CA THR A 130 -20.18 -18.59 8.04
C THR A 130 -20.01 -20.05 7.64
N PRO A 131 -19.85 -20.37 6.34
CA PRO A 131 -19.56 -21.72 5.91
C PRO A 131 -18.31 -22.29 6.60
N ASP A 132 -18.42 -23.53 7.07
CA ASP A 132 -17.29 -24.33 7.56
C ASP A 132 -16.83 -25.23 6.40
N GLU A 133 -15.78 -24.80 5.71
CA GLU A 133 -15.25 -25.48 4.54
C GLU A 133 -13.75 -25.24 4.38
N THR A 134 -13.12 -26.04 3.52
CA THR A 134 -11.72 -25.87 3.14
C THR A 134 -11.63 -25.43 1.68
N LEU A 135 -11.00 -24.29 1.44
CA LEU A 135 -10.87 -23.69 0.11
C LEU A 135 -9.44 -23.85 -0.40
N PRO A 136 -9.20 -24.51 -1.53
CA PRO A 136 -7.86 -24.61 -2.09
C PRO A 136 -7.37 -23.23 -2.54
N LEU A 137 -6.08 -22.94 -2.28
CA LEU A 137 -5.44 -21.74 -2.83
C LEU A 137 -5.27 -21.88 -4.34
N ALA A 138 -5.50 -20.77 -5.08
CA ALA A 138 -5.23 -20.74 -6.50
C ALA A 138 -3.72 -20.86 -6.76
N TRP A 139 -3.33 -21.30 -7.94
CA TRP A 139 -1.92 -21.51 -8.27
C TRP A 139 -1.07 -20.25 -8.06
N VAL A 140 -1.61 -19.05 -8.36
CA VAL A 140 -0.93 -17.76 -8.15
C VAL A 140 -0.68 -17.50 -6.67
N ASP A 141 -1.63 -17.88 -5.80
CA ASP A 141 -1.54 -17.70 -4.35
C ASP A 141 -0.51 -18.66 -3.71
N ARG A 142 -0.16 -19.75 -4.41
CA ARG A 142 0.82 -20.74 -3.92
C ARG A 142 2.26 -20.25 -4.07
N TYR A 143 2.53 -19.22 -4.87
CA TYR A 143 3.88 -18.72 -5.10
C TYR A 143 4.50 -18.18 -3.80
N PRO A 144 5.69 -18.67 -3.39
CA PRO A 144 6.35 -18.22 -2.16
C PRO A 144 6.57 -16.70 -2.11
N THR A 145 6.89 -16.08 -3.25
CA THR A 145 7.08 -14.63 -3.36
C THR A 145 5.82 -13.82 -3.09
N HIS A 146 4.63 -14.42 -3.21
CA HIS A 146 3.35 -13.77 -2.89
C HIS A 146 2.90 -14.02 -1.45
N ARG A 147 3.62 -14.85 -0.68
CA ARG A 147 3.37 -15.12 0.74
C ARG A 147 4.08 -14.12 1.67
N GLY A 148 4.53 -12.99 1.13
CA GLY A 148 5.04 -11.87 1.91
C GLY A 148 3.91 -10.95 2.36
N LEU A 149 3.97 -10.47 3.61
CA LEU A 149 2.99 -9.51 4.10
C LEU A 149 3.18 -8.15 3.42
N VAL A 150 2.10 -7.64 2.83
CA VAL A 150 2.04 -6.26 2.34
C VAL A 150 1.32 -5.42 3.39
N GLU A 151 2.07 -4.56 4.07
CA GLU A 151 1.54 -3.69 5.12
C GLU A 151 1.18 -2.32 4.55
N SER A 152 -0.05 -1.87 4.80
CA SER A 152 -0.52 -0.53 4.44
C SER A 152 -0.96 0.24 5.68
N MET A 153 -0.79 1.56 5.63
CA MET A 153 -1.20 2.50 6.65
C MET A 153 -2.22 3.47 6.07
N HIS A 154 -3.31 3.68 6.81
CA HIS A 154 -4.38 4.62 6.47
C HIS A 154 -4.50 5.63 7.60
N ILE A 155 -4.34 6.91 7.27
CA ILE A 155 -4.27 8.00 8.25
C ILE A 155 -5.52 8.85 8.13
N PHE A 156 -6.25 9.01 9.23
CA PHE A 156 -7.47 9.79 9.30
C PHE A 156 -7.27 10.99 10.24
N ARG A 157 -7.73 12.19 9.86
CA ARG A 157 -7.64 13.40 10.71
C ARG A 157 -8.58 13.38 11.91
N SER A 158 -9.62 12.56 11.87
CA SER A 158 -10.75 12.64 12.80
C SER A 158 -11.33 11.26 13.06
N GLY A 159 -12.19 11.18 14.08
CA GLY A 159 -12.87 9.93 14.45
C GLY A 159 -12.09 9.03 15.40
N ALA A 160 -11.01 9.52 16.00
CA ALA A 160 -10.16 8.71 16.86
C ALA A 160 -10.95 8.00 17.98
N ASP A 161 -11.76 8.75 18.73
CA ASP A 161 -12.54 8.22 19.87
C ASP A 161 -13.53 7.10 19.46
N ALA A 162 -14.07 7.17 18.25
CA ALA A 162 -15.07 6.21 17.76
C ALA A 162 -14.48 5.08 16.93
N ALA A 163 -13.30 5.28 16.32
CA ALA A 163 -12.77 4.36 15.31
C ALA A 163 -12.53 2.93 15.80
N PRO A 164 -12.02 2.64 17.02
CA PRO A 164 -11.83 1.27 17.46
C PRO A 164 -13.13 0.46 17.43
N GLY A 165 -14.21 1.01 18.00
CA GLY A 165 -15.52 0.37 18.02
C GLY A 165 -16.12 0.24 16.61
N VAL A 166 -16.10 1.32 15.83
CA VAL A 166 -16.66 1.35 14.47
C VAL A 166 -15.94 0.36 13.55
N ILE A 167 -14.60 0.36 13.54
CA ILE A 167 -13.81 -0.53 12.68
C ILE A 167 -13.98 -1.98 13.12
N ARG A 168 -13.97 -2.27 14.43
CA ARG A 168 -14.19 -3.62 14.97
C ARG A 168 -15.55 -4.18 14.54
N GLU A 169 -16.61 -3.39 14.66
CA GLU A 169 -17.96 -3.79 14.25
C GLU A 169 -18.06 -3.99 12.74
N ALA A 170 -17.51 -3.05 11.95
CA ALA A 170 -17.50 -3.12 10.49
C ALA A 170 -16.72 -4.34 9.99
N LEU A 171 -15.57 -4.65 10.60
CA LEU A 171 -14.77 -5.83 10.28
C LEU A 171 -15.55 -7.12 10.56
N GLY A 172 -16.23 -7.23 11.70
CA GLY A 172 -17.07 -8.40 12.00
C GLY A 172 -18.15 -8.62 10.94
N LYS A 173 -18.81 -7.56 10.48
CA LYS A 173 -19.82 -7.63 9.39
C LYS A 173 -19.18 -8.01 8.05
N ALA A 174 -18.04 -7.41 7.71
CA ALA A 174 -17.33 -7.72 6.47
C ALA A 174 -16.85 -9.18 6.42
N LEU A 175 -16.39 -9.73 7.55
CA LEU A 175 -15.94 -11.12 7.65
C LEU A 175 -17.06 -12.15 7.42
N VAL A 176 -18.33 -11.77 7.45
CA VAL A 176 -19.42 -12.66 7.00
C VAL A 176 -19.33 -12.91 5.49
N HIS A 177 -18.98 -11.88 4.72
CA HIS A 177 -18.84 -11.97 3.27
C HIS A 177 -17.45 -12.46 2.84
N PHE A 178 -16.43 -12.10 3.60
CA PHE A 178 -15.03 -12.47 3.36
C PHE A 178 -14.54 -13.50 4.39
N TYR A 179 -15.38 -14.46 4.74
CA TYR A 179 -15.13 -15.45 5.79
C TYR A 179 -13.82 -16.25 5.68
N PRO A 180 -13.22 -16.50 4.48
CA PRO A 180 -11.93 -17.17 4.43
C PRO A 180 -10.82 -16.38 5.13
N LEU A 181 -10.94 -15.04 5.20
CA LEU A 181 -9.99 -14.18 5.93
C LEU A 181 -9.97 -14.45 7.43
N ALA A 182 -11.08 -14.94 8.00
CA ALA A 182 -11.19 -15.35 9.40
C ALA A 182 -10.68 -16.79 9.65
N GLY A 183 -10.24 -17.50 8.60
CA GLY A 183 -9.73 -18.86 8.66
C GLY A 183 -8.22 -18.94 8.85
N ARG A 184 -7.66 -20.13 8.59
CA ARG A 184 -6.22 -20.42 8.65
C ARG A 184 -5.75 -21.12 7.39
N ILE A 185 -4.58 -20.73 6.91
CA ILE A 185 -3.83 -21.49 5.92
C ILE A 185 -3.33 -22.76 6.61
N ALA A 186 -3.61 -23.89 5.99
CA ALA A 186 -3.14 -25.19 6.41
C ALA A 186 -2.64 -25.96 5.18
N GLU A 187 -1.93 -27.05 5.41
CA GLU A 187 -1.74 -28.05 4.37
C GLU A 187 -3.11 -28.57 3.91
N GLY A 188 -3.30 -28.59 2.60
CA GLY A 188 -4.47 -29.21 1.97
C GLY A 188 -4.28 -30.72 1.84
N ASP A 189 -5.21 -31.35 1.12
CA ASP A 189 -5.25 -32.82 0.97
C ASP A 189 -4.05 -33.39 0.19
N GLU A 190 -3.41 -32.58 -0.65
CA GLU A 190 -2.20 -32.94 -1.40
C GLU A 190 -0.95 -32.22 -0.88
N PRO A 191 0.21 -32.91 -0.79
CA PRO A 191 1.48 -32.29 -0.42
C PRO A 191 1.82 -31.09 -1.30
N GLY A 192 2.13 -29.94 -0.68
CA GLY A 192 2.47 -28.71 -1.39
C GLY A 192 1.29 -27.93 -1.97
N ALA A 193 0.04 -28.35 -1.71
CA ALA A 193 -1.18 -27.66 -2.10
C ALA A 193 -1.87 -27.03 -0.86
N PRO A 194 -1.39 -25.89 -0.34
CA PRO A 194 -2.01 -25.24 0.80
C PRO A 194 -3.45 -24.82 0.49
N ALA A 195 -4.27 -24.84 1.54
CA ALA A 195 -5.67 -24.48 1.51
C ALA A 195 -6.02 -23.58 2.70
N ILE A 196 -7.15 -22.91 2.62
CA ILE A 196 -7.71 -22.10 3.70
C ILE A 196 -8.79 -22.93 4.38
N ARG A 197 -8.58 -23.28 5.65
CA ARG A 197 -9.61 -23.82 6.53
C ARG A 197 -10.42 -22.66 7.08
N CYS A 198 -11.70 -22.58 6.72
CA CYS A 198 -12.58 -21.48 7.10
C CYS A 198 -13.16 -21.69 8.51
N THR A 199 -12.32 -21.54 9.53
CA THR A 199 -12.65 -21.87 10.93
C THR A 199 -13.43 -20.78 11.69
N ALA A 200 -13.62 -19.61 11.10
CA ALA A 200 -14.20 -18.43 11.75
C ALA A 200 -13.49 -18.01 13.06
N ASP A 201 -12.21 -18.37 13.23
CA ASP A 201 -11.39 -18.00 14.39
C ASP A 201 -11.20 -16.48 14.51
N GLY A 202 -11.31 -15.78 13.39
CA GLY A 202 -11.26 -14.33 13.31
C GLY A 202 -9.91 -13.79 12.88
N VAL A 203 -9.88 -12.47 12.72
CA VAL A 203 -8.70 -11.68 12.35
C VAL A 203 -8.19 -10.93 13.57
N TYR A 204 -6.88 -10.93 13.78
CA TYR A 204 -6.27 -10.21 14.90
C TYR A 204 -6.48 -8.69 14.74
N PHE A 205 -6.89 -8.05 15.84
CA PHE A 205 -7.15 -6.63 15.91
C PHE A 205 -6.58 -6.06 17.20
N ALA A 206 -5.84 -4.95 17.11
CA ALA A 206 -5.26 -4.27 18.25
C ALA A 206 -5.57 -2.77 18.23
N GLU A 207 -5.78 -2.24 19.42
CA GLU A 207 -6.02 -0.84 19.72
C GLU A 207 -4.83 -0.32 20.50
N ALA A 208 -4.29 0.83 20.10
CA ALA A 208 -3.14 1.45 20.74
C ALA A 208 -3.25 2.97 20.64
N GLU A 209 -2.75 3.65 21.66
CA GLU A 209 -2.60 5.11 21.73
C GLU A 209 -1.11 5.48 21.65
N ALA A 210 -0.80 6.70 21.21
CA ALA A 210 0.52 7.28 21.40
C ALA A 210 0.40 8.64 22.08
N ASP A 211 1.42 9.02 22.82
CA ASP A 211 1.53 10.29 23.53
C ASP A 211 1.89 11.49 22.62
N CYS A 212 1.45 11.45 21.36
CA CYS A 212 1.75 12.44 20.34
C CYS A 212 0.54 12.72 19.42
N SER A 213 0.54 13.88 18.78
CA SER A 213 -0.39 14.20 17.70
C SER A 213 0.11 13.67 16.35
N LEU A 214 -0.78 13.61 15.35
CA LEU A 214 -0.36 13.28 13.98
C LEU A 214 0.62 14.33 13.44
N GLU A 215 0.46 15.60 13.79
CA GLU A 215 1.35 16.69 13.41
C GLU A 215 2.76 16.48 13.98
N ASP A 216 2.87 16.06 15.24
CA ASP A 216 4.15 15.81 15.92
C ASP A 216 4.97 14.71 15.22
N VAL A 217 4.30 13.74 14.60
CA VAL A 217 4.91 12.64 13.84
C VAL A 217 4.82 12.82 12.32
N ARG A 218 4.55 14.04 11.85
CA ARG A 218 4.45 14.40 10.41
C ARG A 218 3.50 13.50 9.62
N TYR A 219 2.34 13.18 10.18
CA TYR A 219 1.37 12.24 9.61
C TYR A 219 2.05 10.94 9.17
N LEU A 220 3.01 10.45 9.96
CA LEU A 220 3.77 9.23 9.71
C LEU A 220 4.45 9.20 8.32
N GLU A 221 4.74 10.38 7.75
CA GLU A 221 5.64 10.51 6.62
C GLU A 221 7.08 10.20 7.03
N ARG A 222 7.84 9.58 6.13
CA ARG A 222 9.20 9.15 6.43
C ARG A 222 10.17 10.34 6.59
N PRO A 223 11.24 10.19 7.39
CA PRO A 223 11.55 9.05 8.26
C PRO A 223 10.54 8.89 9.39
N LEU A 224 10.11 7.66 9.69
CA LEU A 224 9.10 7.42 10.72
C LEU A 224 9.62 7.92 12.08
N MET A 225 8.79 8.67 12.79
CA MET A 225 9.10 9.16 14.14
C MET A 225 8.69 8.19 15.24
N LEU A 226 7.89 7.18 14.89
CA LEU A 226 7.54 6.04 15.73
C LEU A 226 8.19 4.77 15.16
N PRO A 227 8.69 3.85 16.00
CA PRO A 227 9.15 2.55 15.56
C PRO A 227 8.07 1.84 14.76
N LYS A 228 8.46 1.15 13.69
CA LYS A 228 7.51 0.44 12.83
C LYS A 228 6.77 -0.63 13.63
N GLU A 229 7.50 -1.32 14.49
CA GLU A 229 7.04 -2.41 15.36
C GLU A 229 5.91 -1.95 16.28
N ASP A 230 5.93 -0.69 16.70
CA ASP A 230 4.89 -0.07 17.53
C ASP A 230 3.63 0.30 16.71
N LEU A 231 3.76 0.48 15.39
CA LEU A 231 2.66 0.83 14.49
C LEU A 231 1.92 -0.41 13.94
N VAL A 232 2.57 -1.58 13.91
CA VAL A 232 1.97 -2.81 13.35
C VAL A 232 1.29 -3.64 14.45
N PRO A 233 0.04 -4.07 14.27
CA PRO A 233 -0.65 -4.90 15.24
C PRO A 233 -0.18 -6.35 15.12
N TYR A 234 1.04 -6.66 15.58
CA TYR A 234 1.46 -8.04 15.78
C TYR A 234 1.09 -8.52 17.19
N PRO A 235 0.51 -9.72 17.33
CA PRO A 235 0.31 -10.30 18.65
C PRO A 235 1.64 -10.48 19.37
N GLY A 236 1.65 -10.33 20.69
CA GLY A 236 2.79 -10.77 21.50
C GLY A 236 2.89 -12.30 21.49
N ASP A 237 4.12 -12.83 21.51
CA ASP A 237 4.44 -14.26 21.46
C ASP A 237 3.69 -15.11 22.51
N ASP A 238 3.24 -14.49 23.60
CA ASP A 238 2.61 -15.12 24.76
C ASP A 238 1.06 -15.11 24.73
N ARG A 239 0.43 -14.32 23.85
CA ARG A 239 -0.99 -13.93 24.00
C ARG A 239 -1.93 -14.36 22.88
N TRP A 240 -1.38 -14.83 21.76
CA TRP A 240 -2.18 -15.37 20.66
C TRP A 240 -1.48 -16.62 20.11
N GLY A 241 -1.84 -17.80 20.61
CA GLY A 241 -1.24 -19.09 20.22
C GLY A 241 -1.51 -19.54 18.78
N VAL A 242 -1.88 -18.60 17.90
CA VAL A 242 -1.97 -18.82 16.46
C VAL A 242 -0.64 -18.37 15.87
N GLU A 243 0.08 -19.30 15.24
CA GLU A 243 1.24 -18.96 14.42
C GLU A 243 0.82 -17.87 13.42
N PRO A 244 1.37 -16.63 13.52
CA PRO A 244 1.03 -15.53 12.61
C PRO A 244 1.19 -15.96 11.13
N HIS A 245 2.16 -16.85 10.92
CA HIS A 245 2.49 -17.54 9.67
C HIS A 245 1.31 -18.21 8.95
N ASN A 246 0.23 -18.56 9.65
CA ASN A 246 -0.90 -19.32 9.08
C ASN A 246 -2.19 -18.49 8.97
N THR A 247 -2.19 -17.20 9.31
CA THR A 247 -3.35 -16.32 9.07
C THR A 247 -3.19 -15.60 7.74
N ILE A 248 -4.23 -15.53 6.90
CA ILE A 248 -4.15 -14.87 5.59
C ILE A 248 -3.64 -13.42 5.71
N MET A 249 -4.10 -12.71 6.74
CA MET A 249 -3.79 -11.30 6.98
C MET A 249 -2.48 -11.06 7.76
N MET A 250 -1.82 -12.11 8.28
CA MET A 250 -0.62 -11.98 9.12
C MET A 250 0.52 -12.92 8.67
N MET A 251 0.39 -13.49 7.47
CA MET A 251 1.34 -14.45 6.92
C MET A 251 2.72 -13.81 6.83
N GLN A 252 3.64 -14.23 7.69
CA GLN A 252 5.02 -13.84 7.55
C GLN A 252 5.71 -14.76 6.54
N PRO A 253 6.48 -14.20 5.61
CA PRO A 253 7.32 -15.03 4.76
C PRO A 253 8.28 -15.81 5.66
N GLY A 254 8.55 -17.07 5.33
CA GLY A 254 9.66 -17.80 5.95
C GLY A 254 10.97 -17.02 5.81
N PRO A 255 12.00 -17.34 6.62
CA PRO A 255 13.26 -16.58 6.61
C PRO A 255 13.77 -16.46 5.18
N LEU A 256 13.86 -15.21 4.70
CA LEU A 256 14.46 -14.94 3.41
C LEU A 256 15.94 -15.35 3.49
N PRO A 257 16.52 -15.84 2.38
CA PRO A 257 17.99 -15.95 2.31
C PRO A 257 18.61 -14.57 2.62
N GLU A 258 19.86 -14.54 3.06
CA GLU A 258 20.59 -13.28 3.25
C GLU A 258 20.64 -12.51 1.91
N LEU A 259 19.77 -11.51 1.77
CA LEU A 259 19.70 -10.65 0.60
C LEU A 259 20.59 -9.42 0.80
N PRO A 260 21.20 -8.88 -0.27
CA PRO A 260 21.94 -7.63 -0.18
C PRO A 260 21.00 -6.50 0.23
N VAL A 261 21.28 -5.86 1.37
CA VAL A 261 20.59 -4.63 1.78
C VAL A 261 21.05 -3.50 0.89
N LEU A 262 20.19 -3.07 -0.02
CA LEU A 262 20.37 -1.85 -0.79
C LEU A 262 20.00 -0.71 0.17
N ALA A 263 20.98 0.10 0.59
CA ALA A 263 20.72 1.25 1.46
C ALA A 263 19.99 2.37 0.68
N LEU A 264 18.74 2.10 0.33
CA LEU A 264 17.91 2.92 -0.56
C LEU A 264 17.39 4.14 0.20
N ASP A 265 17.46 5.30 -0.43
CA ASP A 265 16.85 6.53 0.06
C ASP A 265 15.36 6.53 -0.27
N TYR A 266 14.57 7.12 0.62
CA TYR A 266 13.14 7.27 0.41
C TYR A 266 12.81 8.66 -0.15
N ILE A 267 12.18 8.68 -1.31
CA ILE A 267 11.87 9.89 -2.05
C ILE A 267 10.36 9.91 -2.34
N VAL A 268 9.72 11.03 -2.01
CA VAL A 268 8.31 11.28 -2.32
C VAL A 268 8.25 12.38 -3.36
N LEU A 269 7.63 12.10 -4.50
CA LEU A 269 7.39 13.10 -5.55
C LEU A 269 5.91 13.11 -5.93
N ASP A 270 5.37 14.30 -6.16
CA ASP A 270 3.98 14.49 -6.55
C ASP A 270 3.91 15.09 -7.96
N PHE A 271 3.07 14.49 -8.81
CA PHE A 271 2.92 14.83 -10.23
C PHE A 271 1.50 15.30 -10.50
N PRO A 272 1.27 16.59 -10.86
CA PRO A 272 -0.04 17.09 -11.22
C PRO A 272 -0.64 16.35 -12.42
N THR A 273 -1.97 16.23 -12.47
CA THR A 273 -2.68 15.63 -13.62
C THR A 273 -2.34 16.33 -14.93
N SER A 274 -2.19 17.65 -14.93
CA SER A 274 -1.79 18.45 -16.10
C SER A 274 -0.46 18.01 -16.69
N TYR A 275 0.55 17.84 -15.84
CA TYR A 275 1.89 17.37 -16.24
C TYR A 275 1.82 15.97 -16.90
N ILE A 276 1.07 15.05 -16.29
CA ILE A 276 0.87 13.70 -16.81
C ILE A 276 0.13 13.74 -18.16
N ASP A 277 -0.87 14.59 -18.28
CA ASP A 277 -1.65 14.75 -19.51
C ASP A 277 -0.84 15.35 -20.65
N ASP A 278 0.09 16.27 -20.36
CA ASP A 278 0.98 16.82 -21.38
C ASP A 278 1.95 15.77 -21.91
N LEU A 279 2.51 14.91 -21.06
CA LEU A 279 3.29 13.74 -21.52
C LEU A 279 2.45 12.79 -22.38
N LYS A 280 1.18 12.55 -21.99
CA LYS A 280 0.27 11.71 -22.79
C LYS A 280 -0.05 12.34 -24.15
N LYS A 281 -0.19 13.67 -24.23
CA LYS A 281 -0.37 14.40 -25.50
C LYS A 281 0.87 14.29 -26.39
N GLN A 282 2.07 14.45 -25.81
CA GLN A 282 3.32 14.26 -26.54
C GLN A 282 3.42 12.84 -27.11
N TYR A 283 3.08 11.82 -26.32
CA TYR A 283 3.05 10.45 -26.81
C TYR A 283 2.04 10.22 -27.93
N LYS A 284 0.85 10.85 -27.82
CA LYS A 284 -0.17 10.79 -28.87
C LYS A 284 0.33 11.42 -30.17
N ALA A 285 1.08 12.52 -30.10
CA ALA A 285 1.70 13.15 -31.26
C ALA A 285 2.82 12.29 -31.87
N HIS A 286 3.64 11.65 -31.03
CA HIS A 286 4.73 10.75 -31.45
C HIS A 286 4.24 9.48 -32.16
N SER A 287 3.26 8.79 -31.58
CA SER A 287 2.89 7.43 -32.01
C SER A 287 1.52 7.32 -32.69
N GLY A 288 0.68 8.36 -32.59
CA GLY A 288 -0.75 8.28 -32.93
C GLY A 288 -1.58 7.44 -31.97
N LYS A 289 -0.99 6.81 -30.95
CA LYS A 289 -1.66 5.91 -29.98
C LYS A 289 -1.87 6.60 -28.63
N PHE A 290 -2.73 6.01 -27.80
CA PHE A 290 -2.94 6.47 -26.43
C PHE A 290 -2.03 5.70 -25.45
N CYS A 291 -1.59 6.38 -24.39
CA CYS A 291 -0.90 5.80 -23.25
C CYS A 291 -1.59 6.19 -21.93
N SER A 292 -1.23 5.48 -20.86
CA SER A 292 -1.68 5.72 -19.50
C SER A 292 -0.70 6.59 -18.71
N GLY A 293 -1.17 7.21 -17.62
CA GLY A 293 -0.29 7.92 -16.68
C GLY A 293 0.82 7.02 -16.12
N PHE A 294 0.50 5.75 -15.89
CA PHE A 294 1.49 4.72 -15.53
C PHE A 294 2.59 4.59 -16.58
N ASP A 295 2.25 4.57 -17.88
CA ASP A 295 3.24 4.39 -18.94
C ASP A 295 4.25 5.54 -18.95
N VAL A 296 3.78 6.79 -18.91
CA VAL A 296 4.64 7.98 -18.99
C VAL A 296 5.47 8.18 -17.72
N LEU A 297 4.89 7.98 -16.53
CA LEU A 297 5.62 8.11 -15.28
C LEU A 297 6.63 6.97 -15.10
N THR A 298 6.29 5.75 -15.50
CA THR A 298 7.23 4.61 -15.45
C THR A 298 8.36 4.79 -16.46
N ALA A 299 8.09 5.32 -17.65
CA ALA A 299 9.14 5.64 -18.63
C ALA A 299 10.13 6.68 -18.07
N LYS A 300 9.60 7.77 -17.51
CA LYS A 300 10.43 8.81 -16.88
C LYS A 300 11.23 8.26 -15.71
N LEU A 301 10.60 7.46 -14.84
CA LEU A 301 11.22 6.76 -13.73
C LEU A 301 12.39 5.89 -14.19
N TRP A 302 12.16 5.03 -15.18
CA TRP A 302 13.18 4.09 -15.64
C TRP A 302 14.37 4.79 -16.28
N GLN A 303 14.12 5.84 -17.08
CA GLN A 303 15.20 6.63 -17.69
C GLN A 303 15.96 7.47 -16.65
N CYS A 304 15.27 8.19 -15.76
CA CYS A 304 15.91 9.03 -14.74
C CYS A 304 16.72 8.19 -13.76
N ARG A 305 16.22 7.02 -13.38
CA ARG A 305 16.98 6.08 -12.55
C ARG A 305 18.21 5.59 -13.28
N THR A 306 18.08 5.12 -14.52
CA THR A 306 19.22 4.65 -15.32
C THR A 306 20.31 5.72 -15.41
N ARG A 307 19.93 6.99 -15.58
CA ARG A 307 20.85 8.13 -15.62
C ARG A 307 21.59 8.30 -14.30
N ALA A 308 20.86 8.31 -13.19
CA ALA A 308 21.43 8.48 -11.86
C ALA A 308 22.39 7.34 -11.46
N LEU A 309 22.21 6.12 -11.97
CA LEU A 309 23.06 4.99 -11.65
C LEU A 309 24.45 5.02 -12.31
N LYS A 310 24.63 5.80 -13.39
CA LYS A 310 25.92 5.94 -14.11
C LYS A 310 26.60 4.60 -14.44
N LEU A 311 25.80 3.63 -14.88
CA LEU A 311 26.29 2.30 -15.25
C LEU A 311 27.04 2.34 -16.58
N GLU A 312 27.86 1.31 -16.82
CA GLU A 312 28.49 1.08 -18.12
C GLU A 312 27.44 0.99 -19.25
N PRO A 313 27.78 1.41 -20.49
CA PRO A 313 26.83 1.45 -21.61
C PRO A 313 26.09 0.13 -21.90
N GLU A 314 26.76 -1.00 -21.68
CA GLU A 314 26.24 -2.35 -21.91
C GLU A 314 25.58 -2.97 -20.66
N ALA A 315 25.60 -2.28 -19.52
CA ALA A 315 24.96 -2.77 -18.32
C ALA A 315 23.44 -2.89 -18.52
N GLU A 316 22.90 -4.08 -18.29
CA GLU A 316 21.47 -4.35 -18.42
C GLU A 316 20.68 -3.77 -17.25
N VAL A 317 19.83 -2.80 -17.53
CA VAL A 317 18.84 -2.28 -16.57
C VAL A 317 17.50 -2.98 -16.75
N LYS A 318 16.85 -3.34 -15.64
CA LYS A 318 15.64 -4.18 -15.66
C LYS A 318 14.48 -3.45 -15.02
N LEU A 319 13.32 -3.49 -15.66
CA LEU A 319 12.05 -2.95 -15.16
C LEU A 319 11.04 -4.09 -15.06
N CYS A 320 10.38 -4.19 -13.91
CA CYS A 320 9.29 -5.14 -13.68
C CYS A 320 8.09 -4.43 -13.04
N PHE A 321 6.89 -4.74 -13.49
CA PHE A 321 5.65 -4.36 -12.81
C PHE A 321 4.62 -5.47 -12.89
N PHE A 322 3.67 -5.48 -11.95
CA PHE A 322 2.63 -6.48 -11.91
C PHE A 322 1.35 -5.95 -12.54
N ALA A 323 0.82 -6.67 -13.53
CA ALA A 323 -0.38 -6.31 -14.25
C ALA A 323 -1.51 -7.30 -13.97
N SER A 324 -2.75 -6.82 -13.94
CA SER A 324 -3.89 -7.69 -13.67
C SER A 324 -4.24 -8.57 -14.88
N VAL A 325 -4.39 -9.86 -14.63
CA VAL A 325 -4.81 -10.85 -15.64
C VAL A 325 -6.28 -11.29 -15.49
N ARG A 326 -7.07 -10.57 -14.67
CA ARG A 326 -8.51 -10.84 -14.48
C ARG A 326 -9.28 -10.93 -15.79
N HIS A 327 -8.96 -10.07 -16.75
CA HIS A 327 -9.60 -10.02 -18.07
C HIS A 327 -9.22 -11.22 -18.97
N LEU A 328 -8.00 -11.77 -18.82
CA LEU A 328 -7.57 -12.98 -19.54
C LEU A 328 -8.19 -14.24 -18.96
N LEU A 329 -8.28 -14.28 -17.63
CA LEU A 329 -8.87 -15.37 -16.86
C LEU A 329 -10.41 -15.34 -16.84
N LYS A 330 -11.03 -14.25 -17.33
CA LYS A 330 -12.49 -14.02 -17.29
C LYS A 330 -13.07 -14.18 -15.88
N LEU A 331 -12.37 -13.63 -14.88
CA LEU A 331 -12.76 -13.75 -13.48
C LEU A 331 -14.00 -12.91 -13.17
N ASP A 332 -14.88 -13.46 -12.34
CA ASP A 332 -16.11 -12.79 -11.90
C ASP A 332 -15.82 -11.55 -11.05
N ARG A 333 -16.77 -10.60 -11.09
CA ARG A 333 -16.76 -9.45 -10.20
C ARG A 333 -16.87 -9.94 -8.75
N GLY A 334 -15.91 -9.55 -7.93
CA GLY A 334 -15.83 -9.99 -6.53
C GLY A 334 -14.76 -11.06 -6.28
N TYR A 335 -14.09 -11.59 -7.30
CA TYR A 335 -12.91 -12.42 -7.08
C TYR A 335 -11.79 -11.65 -6.36
N TYR A 336 -11.39 -12.13 -5.18
CA TYR A 336 -10.42 -11.48 -4.29
C TYR A 336 -9.12 -12.28 -4.10
N GLY A 337 -8.89 -13.35 -4.87
CA GLY A 337 -7.58 -14.03 -4.93
C GLY A 337 -6.56 -13.27 -5.79
N ASN A 338 -5.30 -13.70 -5.77
CA ASN A 338 -4.27 -13.09 -6.62
C ASN A 338 -4.54 -13.35 -8.10
N SER A 339 -4.50 -12.29 -8.89
CA SER A 339 -4.77 -12.31 -10.34
C SER A 339 -3.88 -11.30 -11.05
N ILE A 340 -2.59 -11.42 -10.75
CA ILE A 340 -1.50 -10.59 -11.28
C ILE A 340 -0.50 -11.43 -12.05
N PHE A 341 0.15 -10.83 -13.03
CA PHE A 341 1.25 -11.42 -13.77
C PHE A 341 2.37 -10.38 -13.94
N PRO A 342 3.64 -10.77 -13.74
CA PRO A 342 4.76 -9.86 -13.88
C PRO A 342 5.01 -9.56 -15.36
N VAL A 343 5.16 -8.27 -15.67
CA VAL A 343 5.60 -7.78 -16.97
C VAL A 343 7.04 -7.31 -16.81
N LYS A 344 7.95 -7.98 -17.50
CA LYS A 344 9.39 -7.75 -17.40
C LYS A 344 9.94 -7.19 -18.70
N MET A 345 10.88 -6.27 -18.57
CA MET A 345 11.70 -5.81 -19.69
C MET A 345 13.10 -5.45 -19.22
N SER A 346 14.06 -5.56 -20.14
CA SER A 346 15.42 -5.09 -19.94
C SER A 346 15.95 -4.45 -21.20
N ALA A 347 16.96 -3.60 -21.04
CA ALA A 347 17.70 -2.98 -22.12
C ALA A 347 19.09 -2.54 -21.62
N PRO A 348 20.07 -2.37 -22.53
CA PRO A 348 21.33 -1.73 -22.18
C PRO A 348 21.09 -0.32 -21.66
N SER A 349 21.89 0.10 -20.67
CA SER A 349 21.79 1.44 -20.07
C SER A 349 21.86 2.53 -21.15
N SER A 350 22.77 2.36 -22.13
CA SER A 350 22.95 3.27 -23.27
C SER A 350 21.70 3.40 -24.13
N LYS A 351 20.96 2.30 -24.35
CA LYS A 351 19.71 2.32 -25.11
C LYS A 351 18.62 3.11 -24.39
N VAL A 352 18.47 2.91 -23.09
CA VAL A 352 17.46 3.63 -22.28
C VAL A 352 17.79 5.13 -22.22
N LEU A 353 19.07 5.48 -22.12
CA LEU A 353 19.53 6.87 -22.06
C LEU A 353 19.52 7.58 -23.43
N GLY A 354 19.81 6.85 -24.50
CA GLY A 354 19.79 7.37 -25.87
C GLY A 354 18.40 7.49 -26.50
N SER A 355 17.38 6.89 -25.87
CA SER A 355 15.99 6.98 -26.33
C SER A 355 15.31 8.25 -25.80
N SER A 356 14.41 8.82 -26.59
CA SER A 356 13.43 9.79 -26.09
C SER A 356 12.49 9.13 -25.07
N ILE A 357 11.87 9.93 -24.20
CA ILE A 357 10.85 9.41 -23.25
C ILE A 357 9.73 8.67 -23.98
N MET A 358 9.33 9.14 -25.18
CA MET A 358 8.25 8.52 -25.95
C MET A 358 8.65 7.13 -26.49
N GLU A 359 9.90 6.95 -26.89
CA GLU A 359 10.43 5.64 -27.27
C GLU A 359 10.53 4.70 -26.07
N VAL A 360 10.87 5.20 -24.87
CA VAL A 360 10.82 4.41 -23.64
C VAL A 360 9.37 4.00 -23.29
N VAL A 361 8.39 4.89 -23.53
CA VAL A 361 6.96 4.54 -23.43
C VAL A 361 6.59 3.43 -24.43
N ASP A 362 7.10 3.48 -25.65
CA ASP A 362 6.89 2.39 -26.63
C ASP A 362 7.45 1.06 -26.14
N MET A 363 8.64 1.04 -25.52
CA MET A 363 9.21 -0.18 -24.92
C MET A 363 8.29 -0.77 -23.83
N ILE A 364 7.77 0.09 -22.95
CA ILE A 364 6.86 -0.34 -21.87
C ILE A 364 5.57 -0.92 -22.45
N ARG A 365 5.00 -0.25 -23.45
CA ARG A 365 3.76 -0.70 -24.09
C ARG A 365 3.95 -1.99 -24.86
N GLN A 366 5.06 -2.16 -25.57
CA GLN A 366 5.40 -3.43 -26.22
C GLN A 366 5.51 -4.58 -25.21
N ALA A 367 6.06 -4.33 -24.01
CA ALA A 367 6.08 -5.34 -22.94
C ALA A 367 4.67 -5.68 -22.44
N LYS A 368 3.78 -4.68 -22.30
CA LYS A 368 2.36 -4.93 -21.96
C LYS A 368 1.64 -5.73 -23.03
N ASP A 369 1.89 -5.44 -24.31
CA ASP A 369 1.25 -6.12 -25.44
C ASP A 369 1.64 -7.61 -25.51
N ARG A 370 2.87 -7.97 -25.08
CA ARG A 370 3.32 -9.37 -25.00
C ARG A 370 2.77 -10.13 -23.79
N MET A 371 2.33 -9.44 -22.74
CA MET A 371 1.91 -10.06 -21.47
C MET A 371 0.88 -11.17 -21.66
N ALA A 372 -0.12 -10.99 -22.53
CA ALA A 372 -1.15 -12.00 -22.74
C ALA A 372 -0.57 -13.30 -23.33
N VAL A 373 0.35 -13.17 -24.29
CA VAL A 373 1.04 -14.31 -24.91
C VAL A 373 1.92 -15.01 -23.88
N GLU A 374 2.74 -14.25 -23.15
CA GLU A 374 3.64 -14.77 -22.11
C GLU A 374 2.85 -15.48 -20.99
N PHE A 375 1.71 -14.91 -20.58
CA PHE A 375 0.81 -15.52 -19.61
C PHE A 375 0.29 -16.87 -20.09
N PHE A 376 -0.21 -16.97 -21.33
CA PHE A 376 -0.75 -18.23 -21.85
C PHE A 376 0.32 -19.27 -22.14
N GLN A 377 1.51 -18.85 -22.59
CA GLN A 377 2.66 -19.75 -22.74
C GLN A 377 3.05 -20.36 -21.40
N PHE A 378 3.18 -19.51 -20.37
CA PHE A 378 3.44 -19.99 -19.01
C PHE A 378 2.31 -20.91 -18.52
N ALA A 379 1.06 -20.53 -18.76
CA ALA A 379 -0.08 -21.32 -18.31
C ALA A 379 -0.15 -22.71 -18.93
N LYS A 380 0.27 -22.84 -20.19
CA LYS A 380 0.29 -24.11 -20.92
C LYS A 380 1.60 -24.88 -20.78
N GLU A 381 2.53 -24.42 -19.94
CA GLU A 381 3.87 -25.02 -19.78
C GLU A 381 4.69 -25.03 -21.09
N GLU A 382 4.47 -24.04 -21.96
CA GLU A 382 5.20 -23.88 -23.22
C GLU A 382 6.56 -23.16 -23.00
N THR A 383 6.91 -22.83 -21.75
CA THR A 383 8.16 -22.17 -21.38
C THR A 383 8.71 -22.73 -20.08
N ASP A 384 10.04 -22.92 -20.02
CA ASP A 384 10.78 -23.30 -18.81
C ASP A 384 11.13 -22.09 -17.92
N GLN A 385 10.86 -20.87 -18.39
CA GLN A 385 11.15 -19.66 -17.63
C GLN A 385 10.05 -19.42 -16.59
N ASP A 386 10.43 -19.29 -15.32
CA ASP A 386 9.51 -18.86 -14.28
C ASP A 386 9.28 -17.34 -14.35
N PRO A 387 8.09 -16.87 -14.76
CA PRO A 387 7.81 -15.45 -14.87
C PRO A 387 7.85 -14.76 -13.50
N PHE A 388 7.63 -15.48 -12.40
CA PHE A 388 7.66 -14.92 -11.04
C PHE A 388 9.05 -14.93 -10.40
N GLN A 389 10.07 -15.46 -11.07
CA GLN A 389 11.45 -15.40 -10.57
C GLN A 389 11.94 -13.94 -10.53
N MET A 390 12.19 -13.42 -9.33
CA MET A 390 12.64 -12.05 -9.11
C MET A 390 14.17 -11.93 -9.19
N THR A 391 14.66 -10.78 -9.62
CA THR A 391 16.07 -10.37 -9.54
C THR A 391 16.27 -9.34 -8.42
N PHE A 392 17.20 -9.60 -7.51
CA PHE A 392 17.49 -8.76 -6.32
C PHE A 392 18.84 -8.04 -6.47
N ASN A 393 19.02 -7.31 -7.57
CA ASN A 393 20.21 -6.49 -7.82
C ASN A 393 19.83 -5.01 -7.97
N TYR A 394 20.84 -4.15 -7.90
CA TYR A 394 20.61 -2.71 -7.92
C TYR A 394 20.16 -2.20 -9.30
N GLU A 395 20.39 -2.93 -10.38
CA GLU A 395 19.98 -2.56 -11.73
C GLU A 395 18.48 -2.86 -12.01
N SER A 396 17.84 -3.68 -11.17
CA SER A 396 16.42 -4.00 -11.27
C SER A 396 15.56 -3.01 -10.49
N ILE A 397 14.44 -2.57 -11.06
CA ILE A 397 13.41 -1.78 -10.39
C ILE A 397 12.04 -2.43 -10.53
N TYR A 398 11.26 -2.40 -9.44
CA TYR A 398 9.89 -2.92 -9.39
C TYR A 398 8.88 -1.81 -9.17
N VAL A 399 7.84 -1.78 -9.99
CA VAL A 399 6.84 -0.71 -9.96
C VAL A 399 5.46 -1.30 -9.68
N SER A 400 4.77 -0.72 -8.71
CA SER A 400 3.39 -1.07 -8.35
C SER A 400 2.49 0.16 -8.44
N ASP A 401 1.26 -0.03 -8.88
CA ASP A 401 0.25 1.02 -8.94
C ASP A 401 -0.87 0.71 -7.95
N TRP A 402 -0.92 1.47 -6.87
CA TRP A 402 -1.91 1.36 -5.80
C TRP A 402 -3.01 2.42 -5.92
N SER A 403 -2.92 3.32 -6.92
CA SER A 403 -3.88 4.42 -7.12
C SER A 403 -5.31 3.94 -7.37
N LYS A 404 -5.49 2.67 -7.76
CA LYS A 404 -6.78 2.05 -8.10
C LYS A 404 -7.25 0.98 -7.10
N LEU A 405 -6.60 0.87 -5.95
CA LEU A 405 -6.99 -0.10 -4.90
C LEU A 405 -8.16 0.40 -4.04
N GLY A 406 -8.57 1.66 -4.20
CA GLY A 406 -9.63 2.29 -3.41
C GLY A 406 -9.23 2.66 -1.98
N PHE A 407 -7.93 2.61 -1.66
CA PHE A 407 -7.42 2.94 -0.33
C PHE A 407 -7.73 4.39 0.08
N SER A 408 -7.68 5.32 -0.87
CA SER A 408 -8.03 6.73 -0.66
C SER A 408 -9.55 7.00 -0.56
N GLU A 409 -10.38 5.99 -0.83
CA GLU A 409 -11.85 6.09 -0.84
C GLU A 409 -12.49 5.49 0.41
N VAL A 410 -11.69 4.86 1.29
CA VAL A 410 -12.18 4.27 2.55
C VAL A 410 -12.72 5.37 3.45
N ASP A 411 -13.98 5.27 3.85
CA ASP A 411 -14.62 6.20 4.78
C ASP A 411 -15.43 5.42 5.84
N TYR A 412 -15.00 5.51 7.10
CA TYR A 412 -15.68 4.90 8.25
C TYR A 412 -16.78 5.79 8.85
N GLY A 413 -17.13 6.90 8.18
CA GLY A 413 -17.96 7.97 8.71
C GLY A 413 -17.16 9.16 9.26
N PHE A 414 -15.85 9.17 9.04
CA PHE A 414 -14.92 10.21 9.52
C PHE A 414 -14.31 11.03 8.37
N GLY A 415 -14.74 10.77 7.14
CA GLY A 415 -14.11 11.26 5.92
C GLY A 415 -13.02 10.33 5.41
N PRO A 416 -12.53 10.56 4.17
CA PRO A 416 -11.46 9.77 3.57
C PRO A 416 -10.13 9.95 4.31
N PRO A 417 -9.19 9.00 4.19
CA PRO A 417 -7.87 9.16 4.76
C PRO A 417 -7.11 10.30 4.09
N VAL A 418 -6.30 11.02 4.87
CA VAL A 418 -5.36 12.01 4.33
C VAL A 418 -4.19 11.37 3.62
N PHE A 419 -3.86 10.14 3.99
CA PHE A 419 -2.84 9.33 3.37
C PHE A 419 -3.24 7.86 3.48
N ALA A 420 -3.08 7.13 2.39
CA ALA A 420 -3.18 5.68 2.40
C ALA A 420 -2.11 5.09 1.47
N GLY A 421 -1.22 4.28 2.02
CA GLY A 421 -0.04 3.80 1.30
C GLY A 421 0.75 2.74 2.08
N PRO A 422 1.85 2.23 1.52
CA PRO A 422 2.69 1.22 2.17
C PRO A 422 3.31 1.74 3.47
N LEU A 423 3.31 0.91 4.52
CA LEU A 423 3.99 1.21 5.79
C LEU A 423 5.48 0.90 5.76
N VAL A 424 5.91 -0.06 4.92
CA VAL A 424 7.31 -0.47 4.75
C VAL A 424 7.74 -0.43 3.30
N ASN A 425 9.01 -0.06 3.10
CA ASN A 425 9.74 -0.41 1.90
C ASN A 425 10.61 -1.62 2.21
N ASN A 426 10.80 -2.44 1.20
CA ASN A 426 11.71 -3.57 1.26
C ASN A 426 13.10 -3.10 0.83
N ASP A 427 14.04 -2.97 1.76
CA ASP A 427 15.41 -2.49 1.48
C ASP A 427 16.23 -3.48 0.62
N PHE A 428 15.70 -4.67 0.33
CA PHE A 428 16.33 -5.64 -0.57
C PHE A 428 15.91 -5.43 -2.03
N ILE A 429 14.93 -4.56 -2.30
CA ILE A 429 14.33 -4.38 -3.63
C ILE A 429 14.15 -2.89 -3.92
N ALA A 430 14.82 -2.41 -4.97
CA ALA A 430 14.49 -1.10 -5.53
C ALA A 430 13.05 -1.09 -6.04
N SER A 431 12.19 -0.34 -5.37
CA SER A 431 10.74 -0.36 -5.58
C SER A 431 10.13 1.03 -5.62
N VAL A 432 9.06 1.15 -6.40
CA VAL A 432 8.26 2.37 -6.54
C VAL A 432 6.78 2.02 -6.46
N VAL A 433 6.03 2.81 -5.68
CA VAL A 433 4.59 2.71 -5.56
C VAL A 433 3.95 4.01 -6.02
N PHE A 434 3.07 3.93 -7.02
CA PHE A 434 2.19 5.03 -7.41
C PHE A 434 0.91 5.00 -6.57
N LEU A 435 0.54 6.17 -6.06
CA LEU A 435 -0.65 6.43 -5.27
C LEU A 435 -1.40 7.62 -5.86
N LYS A 436 -2.65 7.81 -5.43
CA LYS A 436 -3.32 9.09 -5.63
C LYS A 436 -2.60 10.16 -4.79
N ALA A 437 -2.36 11.33 -5.37
CA ALA A 437 -1.79 12.44 -4.62
C ALA A 437 -2.75 12.88 -3.49
N PRO A 438 -2.23 13.29 -2.33
CA PRO A 438 -3.07 13.86 -1.29
C PRO A 438 -3.66 15.19 -1.75
N LEU A 439 -4.88 15.46 -1.30
CA LEU A 439 -5.54 16.75 -1.55
C LEU A 439 -4.71 17.90 -0.95
N PRO A 440 -4.71 19.09 -1.60
CA PRO A 440 -5.57 19.50 -2.71
C PRO A 440 -5.01 19.17 -4.11
N LEU A 441 -3.87 18.51 -4.22
CA LEU A 441 -3.27 18.22 -5.52
C LEU A 441 -4.08 17.13 -6.23
N ASP A 442 -4.63 17.47 -7.39
CA ASP A 442 -5.11 16.45 -8.33
C ASP A 442 -3.93 15.90 -9.13
N GLY A 443 -3.60 14.63 -8.90
CA GLY A 443 -2.44 14.01 -9.51
C GLY A 443 -2.05 12.67 -8.91
N THR A 444 -0.81 12.27 -9.20
CA THR A 444 -0.21 11.00 -8.76
C THR A 444 0.92 11.29 -7.77
N ARG A 445 0.91 10.63 -6.62
CA ARG A 445 2.07 10.57 -5.71
C ARG A 445 2.91 9.35 -6.05
N MET A 446 4.22 9.53 -6.13
CA MET A 446 5.20 8.45 -6.28
C MET A 446 5.99 8.32 -4.99
N LEU A 447 5.91 7.14 -4.36
CA LEU A 447 6.77 6.75 -3.26
C LEU A 447 7.89 5.88 -3.82
N ALA A 448 9.12 6.38 -3.79
CA ALA A 448 10.27 5.72 -4.37
C ALA A 448 11.28 5.33 -3.29
N SER A 449 11.64 4.05 -3.29
CA SER A 449 12.77 3.49 -2.56
C SER A 449 13.60 2.74 -3.59
N CYS A 450 14.24 3.47 -4.51
CA CYS A 450 14.80 2.88 -5.72
C CYS A 450 16.25 3.29 -6.04
N VAL A 451 16.84 4.21 -5.28
CA VAL A 451 18.22 4.67 -5.44
C VAL A 451 18.87 4.80 -4.07
N THR A 452 20.18 4.60 -3.97
CA THR A 452 20.98 4.88 -2.77
C THR A 452 21.09 6.38 -2.54
N LYS A 453 21.52 6.78 -1.33
CA LYS A 453 21.69 8.20 -0.99
C LYS A 453 22.55 8.97 -1.99
N GLU A 454 23.62 8.35 -2.48
CA GLU A 454 24.53 8.90 -3.47
C GLU A 454 23.84 9.30 -4.79
N HIS A 455 22.84 8.54 -5.23
CA HIS A 455 22.15 8.75 -6.51
C HIS A 455 20.85 9.54 -6.38
N SER A 456 20.47 9.93 -5.14
CA SER A 456 19.13 10.44 -4.83
C SER A 456 18.86 11.83 -5.40
N GLU A 457 19.83 12.74 -5.32
CA GLU A 457 19.68 14.10 -5.83
C GLU A 457 19.56 14.13 -7.36
N GLU A 458 20.41 13.38 -8.06
CA GLU A 458 20.38 13.30 -9.51
C GLU A 458 19.07 12.66 -10.01
N PHE A 459 18.63 11.60 -9.36
CA PHE A 459 17.35 10.95 -9.65
C PHE A 459 16.16 11.90 -9.44
N ALA A 460 16.08 12.54 -8.26
CA ALA A 460 14.97 13.43 -7.93
C ALA A 460 14.92 14.64 -8.88
N ARG A 461 16.08 15.22 -9.21
CA ARG A 461 16.18 16.33 -10.18
C ARG A 461 15.66 15.92 -11.56
N GLY A 462 16.07 14.77 -12.09
CA GLY A 462 15.58 14.27 -13.37
C GLY A 462 14.08 13.99 -13.38
N MET A 463 13.54 13.45 -12.28
CA MET A 463 12.11 13.22 -12.16
C MET A 463 11.28 14.51 -12.09
N MET A 464 11.82 15.60 -11.55
CA MET A 464 11.15 16.89 -11.46
C MET A 464 11.39 17.81 -12.66
N GLU A 465 12.24 17.41 -13.60
CA GLU A 465 12.50 18.16 -14.84
C GLU A 465 11.19 18.38 -15.62
N ASP A 466 11.00 19.56 -16.19
CA ASP A 466 9.80 19.96 -16.95
C ASP A 466 8.47 19.99 -16.17
N LEU A 467 8.51 19.93 -14.84
CA LEU A 467 7.30 20.02 -14.00
C LEU A 467 6.77 21.46 -13.82
N SER A 468 7.42 22.45 -14.43
CA SER A 468 7.18 23.90 -14.26
C SER A 468 5.95 24.43 -14.98
#